data_AF-A0A936IT56-F1
#
_entry.id   AF-A0A936IT56-F1
#
_cell.length_a   1.000
_cell.length_b   1.000
_cell.length_c   1.000
_cell.angle_alpha   90.00
_cell.angle_beta   90.00
_cell.angle_gamma   90.00
#
_symmetry.space_group_name_H-M   'P 1'
#
loop_
_entity.id
_entity.type
_entity.pdbx_description
1 polymer ?
#
loop_
_entity_poly.entity_id
_entity_poly.type
_entity_poly.pdbx_seq_one_letter_code
_entity_poly.pdbx_strand_id
1 'polypeptide(L)'
;MRTRWTGLLVFLLAALLACAAGPGFRSAKQLDEHFAKHGAEFGQITKAEYLRLAQELRDAPAGGPILEIVRADGVITRFDRRKGSFAAYNPDRTIRTFFIPNDGERYFHRQARRRPK
;
A
#
# COMPACT_ATOMS: atom_id res chain seq x y z
N MET A 1 -23.39 -48.16 -11.53
CA MET A 1 -23.15 -47.87 -10.10
C MET A 1 -22.74 -46.41 -9.95
N ARG A 2 -23.44 -45.69 -9.06
CA ARG A 2 -23.16 -44.31 -8.61
C ARG A 2 -21.75 -44.26 -7.98
N THR A 3 -20.96 -43.19 -8.14
CA THR A 3 -21.09 -42.01 -7.27
C THR A 3 -20.52 -40.75 -7.90
N ARG A 4 -21.32 -39.69 -7.78
CA ARG A 4 -20.97 -38.27 -7.98
C ARG A 4 -20.04 -37.84 -6.86
N TRP A 5 -18.98 -37.09 -7.17
CA TRP A 5 -18.33 -36.20 -6.19
C TRP A 5 -18.41 -34.77 -6.71
N THR A 6 -19.11 -33.99 -5.91
CA THR A 6 -19.38 -32.56 -5.96
C THR A 6 -18.10 -31.73 -5.83
N GLY A 7 -18.02 -30.64 -6.59
CA GLY A 7 -16.98 -29.63 -6.45
C GLY A 7 -17.32 -28.33 -7.16
N LEU A 8 -18.59 -27.91 -7.12
CA LEU A 8 -19.00 -26.55 -7.50
C LEU A 8 -19.09 -25.73 -6.20
N LEU A 9 -18.03 -25.01 -5.86
CA LEU A 9 -17.91 -23.86 -4.94
C LEU A 9 -16.40 -23.62 -4.84
N VAL A 10 -15.78 -22.64 -5.51
CA VAL A 10 -15.81 -21.22 -5.15
C VAL A 10 -15.69 -20.38 -6.43
N PHE A 11 -16.80 -20.11 -7.09
CA PHE A 11 -16.95 -18.84 -7.79
C PHE A 11 -17.08 -17.75 -6.71
N LEU A 12 -16.54 -16.55 -6.98
CA LEU A 12 -16.80 -15.28 -6.25
C LEU A 12 -16.12 -15.09 -4.88
N LEU A 13 -14.80 -14.89 -4.85
CA LEU A 13 -14.12 -14.23 -3.69
C LEU A 13 -12.94 -13.34 -4.11
N ALA A 14 -13.06 -12.61 -5.21
CA ALA A 14 -12.18 -11.47 -5.50
C ALA A 14 -12.95 -10.20 -5.90
N ALA A 15 -14.28 -10.24 -5.86
CA ALA A 15 -15.16 -9.10 -6.14
C ALA A 15 -15.77 -8.48 -4.86
N LEU A 16 -15.22 -8.81 -3.68
CA LEU A 16 -15.68 -8.33 -2.36
C LEU A 16 -14.64 -7.48 -1.61
N LEU A 17 -13.64 -6.94 -2.30
CA LEU A 17 -12.75 -5.91 -1.75
C LEU A 17 -13.09 -4.48 -2.22
N ALA A 18 -14.24 -4.30 -2.88
CA ALA A 18 -14.72 -2.96 -3.25
C ALA A 18 -15.35 -2.19 -2.06
N CYS A 19 -15.49 -2.81 -0.88
CA CYS A 19 -16.03 -2.17 0.32
C CYS A 19 -14.96 -2.06 1.41
N ALA A 20 -14.06 -1.10 1.24
CA ALA A 20 -13.48 -0.24 2.26
C ALA A 20 -12.13 0.24 1.74
N ALA A 21 -12.11 1.32 0.95
CA ALA A 21 -10.91 2.14 0.88
C ALA A 21 -10.65 2.62 2.32
N GLY A 22 -9.83 1.86 3.08
CA GLY A 22 -9.47 2.19 4.45
C GLY A 22 -8.90 3.61 4.53
N PRO A 23 -8.78 4.20 5.72
CA PRO A 23 -8.44 5.62 5.90
C PRO A 23 -7.25 6.06 5.04
N GLY A 24 -7.33 7.24 4.44
CA GLY A 24 -6.23 7.84 3.70
C GLY A 24 -5.09 8.28 4.65
N PHE A 25 -4.60 9.50 4.47
CA PHE A 25 -3.78 10.15 5.49
C PHE A 25 -4.63 10.48 6.73
N ARG A 26 -3.97 10.73 7.87
CA ARG A 26 -4.64 11.04 9.14
C ARG A 26 -5.55 12.27 9.04
N SER A 27 -5.20 13.22 8.17
CA SER A 27 -5.98 14.44 7.93
C SER A 27 -5.78 14.97 6.51
N ALA A 28 -6.72 15.81 6.05
CA ALA A 28 -6.57 16.54 4.79
C ALA A 28 -5.29 17.38 4.77
N LYS A 29 -4.95 18.05 5.88
CA LYS A 29 -3.69 18.81 6.00
C LYS A 29 -2.46 17.93 5.76
N GLN A 30 -2.42 16.73 6.32
CA GLN A 30 -1.29 15.82 6.11
C GLN A 30 -1.21 15.33 4.66
N LEU A 31 -2.35 15.05 4.02
CA LEU A 31 -2.39 14.73 2.58
C LEU A 31 -1.87 15.91 1.75
N ASP A 32 -2.26 17.14 2.07
CA ASP A 32 -1.82 18.36 1.38
C ASP A 32 -0.30 18.55 1.47
N GLU A 33 0.25 18.41 2.68
CA GLU A 33 1.70 18.49 2.93
C GLU A 33 2.47 17.40 2.17
N HIS A 34 1.96 16.17 2.16
CA HIS A 34 2.59 15.07 1.42
C HIS A 34 2.51 15.27 -0.09
N PHE A 35 1.36 15.67 -0.60
CA PHE A 35 1.18 15.92 -2.03
C PHE A 35 2.06 17.08 -2.51
N ALA A 36 2.15 18.17 -1.75
CA ALA A 36 3.04 19.29 -2.07
C ALA A 36 4.51 18.87 -2.15
N LYS A 37 4.93 17.92 -1.31
CA LYS A 37 6.31 17.44 -1.26
C LYS A 37 6.64 16.37 -2.31
N HIS A 38 5.72 15.42 -2.54
CA HIS A 38 5.99 14.18 -3.27
C HIS A 38 5.11 13.98 -4.50
N GLY A 39 4.07 14.79 -4.71
CA GLY A 39 3.13 14.62 -5.81
C GLY A 39 3.79 14.65 -7.20
N ALA A 40 4.77 15.54 -7.40
CA ALA A 40 5.50 15.69 -8.65
C ALA A 40 6.34 14.45 -9.03
N GLU A 41 6.70 13.60 -8.06
CA GLU A 41 7.44 12.35 -8.31
C GLU A 41 6.62 11.37 -9.16
N PHE A 42 5.29 11.53 -9.16
CA PHE A 42 4.34 10.68 -9.89
C PHE A 42 3.84 11.33 -11.18
N GLY A 43 4.48 12.41 -11.63
CA GLY A 43 4.11 13.17 -12.83
C GLY A 43 3.04 14.23 -12.58
N GLN A 44 2.35 14.63 -13.64
CA GLN A 44 1.25 15.60 -13.58
C GLN A 44 -0.03 14.90 -13.12
N ILE A 45 -0.17 14.76 -11.80
CA ILE A 45 -1.35 14.14 -11.18
C ILE A 45 -2.04 15.09 -10.21
N THR A 46 -3.32 14.85 -9.99
CA THR A 46 -4.10 15.50 -8.94
C THR A 46 -3.80 14.89 -7.57
N LYS A 47 -4.15 15.63 -6.52
CA LYS A 47 -4.09 15.15 -5.13
C LYS A 47 -4.94 13.90 -4.88
N ALA A 48 -6.09 13.81 -5.56
CA ALA A 48 -6.97 12.65 -5.46
C ALA A 48 -6.33 11.40 -6.08
N GLU A 49 -5.70 11.55 -7.24
CA GLU A 49 -4.94 10.45 -7.88
C GLU A 49 -3.74 10.03 -7.03
N TYR A 50 -3.04 10.99 -6.41
CA TYR A 50 -1.95 10.69 -5.48
C TYR A 50 -2.43 9.86 -4.28
N LEU A 51 -3.56 10.24 -3.67
CA LEU A 51 -4.16 9.46 -2.58
C LEU A 51 -4.55 8.06 -3.05
N ARG A 52 -5.17 7.94 -4.23
CA ARG A 52 -5.54 6.66 -4.82
C ARG A 52 -4.31 5.77 -5.03
N LEU A 53 -3.22 6.29 -5.59
CA LEU A 53 -1.98 5.52 -5.79
C LEU A 53 -1.38 5.03 -4.47
N ALA A 54 -1.43 5.86 -3.42
CA ALA A 54 -0.98 5.47 -2.09
C ALA A 54 -1.83 4.33 -1.51
N GLN A 55 -3.16 4.42 -1.65
CA GLN A 55 -4.09 3.38 -1.23
C GLN A 55 -3.93 2.09 -2.04
N GLU A 56 -3.72 2.18 -3.35
CA GLU A 56 -3.46 1.03 -4.22
C GLU A 56 -2.21 0.26 -3.78
N LEU A 57 -1.10 0.93 -3.48
CA LEU A 57 0.09 0.25 -2.98
C LEU A 57 -0.15 -0.37 -1.59
N ARG A 58 -0.86 0.34 -0.71
CA ARG A 58 -1.26 -0.16 0.63
C ARG A 58 -2.18 -1.37 0.55
N ASP A 59 -2.98 -1.49 -0.51
CA ASP A 59 -4.05 -2.49 -0.61
C ASP A 59 -3.69 -3.65 -1.55
N ALA A 60 -2.62 -3.50 -2.35
CA ALA A 60 -2.13 -4.54 -3.24
C ALA A 60 -1.82 -5.87 -2.51
N PRO A 61 -1.95 -7.04 -3.15
CA PRO A 61 -1.41 -8.26 -2.57
C PRO A 61 0.11 -8.17 -2.44
N ALA A 62 0.65 -8.58 -1.29
CA ALA A 62 2.10 -8.73 -1.12
C ALA A 62 2.62 -9.92 -1.95
N GLY A 63 3.88 -9.85 -2.37
CA GLY A 63 4.49 -10.84 -3.25
C GLY A 63 4.67 -10.35 -4.69
N GLY A 64 5.43 -11.10 -5.48
CA GLY A 64 5.83 -10.68 -6.83
C GLY A 64 6.60 -9.35 -6.80
N PRO A 65 6.10 -8.28 -7.43
CA PRO A 65 6.76 -6.97 -7.42
C PRO A 65 6.57 -6.18 -6.12
N ILE A 66 5.61 -6.56 -5.26
CA ILE A 66 5.30 -5.83 -4.03
C ILE A 66 6.03 -6.49 -2.86
N LEU A 67 6.99 -5.77 -2.29
CA LEU A 67 7.64 -6.14 -1.04
C LEU A 67 6.83 -5.61 0.13
N GLU A 68 6.80 -6.35 1.22
CA GLU A 68 6.14 -5.97 2.47
C GLU A 68 7.03 -6.31 3.66
N ILE A 69 7.06 -5.42 4.64
CA ILE A 69 7.63 -5.65 5.96
C ILE A 69 6.65 -5.15 7.01
N VAL A 70 6.30 -6.02 7.96
CA VAL A 70 5.61 -5.66 9.20
C VAL A 70 6.66 -5.51 10.28
N ARG A 71 6.75 -4.31 10.87
CA ARG A 71 7.70 -4.01 11.94
C ARG A 71 7.16 -4.46 13.30
N ALA A 72 8.04 -4.55 14.29
CA ALA A 72 7.67 -4.90 15.67
C ALA A 72 6.67 -3.92 16.32
N ASP A 73 6.61 -2.67 15.86
CA ASP A 73 5.62 -1.66 16.29
C ASP A 73 4.31 -1.71 15.49
N GLY A 74 4.11 -2.74 14.67
CA GLY A 74 2.92 -2.94 13.85
C GLY A 74 2.87 -2.05 12.61
N VAL A 75 3.84 -1.15 12.38
CA VAL A 75 3.89 -0.37 11.15
C VAL A 75 4.19 -1.29 9.97
N ILE A 76 3.36 -1.20 8.94
CA ILE A 76 3.55 -1.93 7.70
C ILE A 76 4.16 -1.00 6.67
N THR A 77 5.23 -1.46 6.01
CA THR A 77 5.84 -0.75 4.89
C THR A 77 5.78 -1.61 3.64
N ARG A 78 5.58 -0.98 2.48
CA ARG A 78 5.56 -1.63 1.18
C ARG A 78 6.42 -0.91 0.15
N PHE A 79 6.92 -1.67 -0.81
CA PHE A 79 7.67 -1.16 -1.94
C PHE A 79 7.24 -1.86 -3.23
N ASP A 80 6.87 -1.08 -4.25
CA ASP A 80 6.57 -1.58 -5.59
C ASP A 80 7.83 -1.55 -6.46
N ARG A 81 8.39 -2.71 -6.79
CA ARG A 81 9.58 -2.82 -7.64
C ARG A 81 9.38 -2.31 -9.08
N ARG A 82 8.15 -2.30 -9.59
CA ARG A 82 7.85 -1.83 -10.96
C ARG A 82 7.78 -0.32 -11.01
N LYS A 83 7.14 0.29 -10.02
CA LYS A 83 6.93 1.75 -9.96
C LYS A 83 8.00 2.49 -9.15
N GLY A 84 8.80 1.77 -8.38
CA GLY A 84 9.80 2.33 -7.47
C GLY A 84 9.20 3.06 -6.26
N SER A 85 7.88 2.94 -6.02
CA SER A 85 7.19 3.68 -4.97
C SER A 85 7.20 2.94 -3.64
N PHE A 86 7.22 3.70 -2.56
CA PHE A 86 7.24 3.23 -1.18
C PHE A 86 6.01 3.77 -0.44
N ALA A 87 5.41 2.94 0.42
CA ALA A 87 4.35 3.36 1.36
C ALA A 87 4.65 2.85 2.78
N ALA A 88 4.20 3.60 3.79
CA ALA A 88 4.09 3.09 5.16
C ALA A 88 2.73 3.43 5.75
N TYR A 89 2.16 2.53 6.54
CA TYR A 89 0.85 2.68 7.15
C TYR A 89 0.73 1.95 8.49
N ASN A 90 -0.25 2.36 9.27
CA ASN A 90 -0.60 1.75 10.56
C ASN A 90 -1.40 0.44 10.39
N PRO A 91 -1.53 -0.39 11.45
CA PRO A 91 -2.47 -1.51 11.47
C PRO A 91 -3.92 -1.11 11.14
N ASP A 92 -4.35 0.10 11.51
CA ASP A 92 -5.66 0.67 11.18
C ASP A 92 -5.78 1.16 9.71
N ARG A 93 -4.76 0.89 8.89
CA ARG A 93 -4.60 1.29 7.49
C ARG A 93 -4.37 2.79 7.24
N THR A 94 -4.23 3.63 8.26
CA THR A 94 -3.90 5.05 8.08
C THR A 94 -2.54 5.19 7.42
N ILE A 95 -2.49 5.92 6.31
CA ILE A 95 -1.26 6.18 5.55
C ILE A 95 -0.37 7.14 6.35
N ARG A 96 0.87 6.73 6.57
CA ARG A 96 1.93 7.56 7.17
C ARG A 96 2.77 8.29 6.13
N THR A 97 3.02 7.65 4.98
CA THR A 97 3.81 8.21 3.88
C THR A 97 3.57 7.45 2.59
N PHE A 98 3.82 8.12 1.46
CA PHE A 98 3.87 7.57 0.11
C PHE A 98 4.81 8.44 -0.73
N PHE A 99 5.76 7.88 -1.46
CA PHE A 99 6.73 8.61 -2.31
C PHE A 99 7.62 7.65 -3.12
N ILE A 100 8.47 8.16 -4.02
CA ILE A 100 9.52 7.42 -4.74
C ILE A 100 10.88 7.72 -4.07
N PRO A 101 11.44 6.79 -3.27
CA PRO A 101 12.76 7.00 -2.68
C PRO A 101 13.88 6.99 -3.72
N ASN A 102 14.83 7.93 -3.61
CA ASN A 102 16.04 8.00 -4.45
C ASN A 102 16.86 6.69 -4.44
N ASP A 103 16.93 6.01 -3.30
CA ASP A 103 17.66 4.74 -3.16
C ASP A 103 16.84 3.50 -3.54
N GLY A 104 15.60 3.68 -4.02
CA GLY A 104 14.69 2.60 -4.37
C GLY A 104 14.53 1.55 -3.27
N GLU A 105 14.68 0.28 -3.64
CA GLU A 105 14.53 -0.85 -2.71
C GLU A 105 15.51 -0.80 -1.52
N ARG A 106 16.70 -0.20 -1.69
CA ARG A 106 17.63 -0.04 -0.55
C ARG A 106 17.04 0.84 0.54
N TYR A 107 16.23 1.85 0.20
CA TYR A 107 15.50 2.65 1.18
C TYR A 107 14.54 1.77 1.98
N PHE A 108 13.74 0.95 1.30
CA PHE A 108 12.77 0.04 1.91
C PHE A 108 13.43 -0.87 2.94
N HIS A 109 14.55 -1.53 2.61
CA HIS A 109 15.28 -2.39 3.55
C HIS A 109 15.86 -1.63 4.76
N ARG A 110 16.19 -0.34 4.63
CA ARG A 110 16.59 0.47 5.81
C ARG A 110 15.41 0.77 6.72
N GLN A 111 14.20 0.95 6.18
CA GLN A 111 13.01 1.24 6.98
C GLN A 111 12.63 0.11 7.93
N ALA A 112 12.93 -1.13 7.54
CA ALA A 112 12.78 -2.32 8.38
C ALA A 112 13.48 -2.17 9.75
N ARG A 113 14.61 -1.44 9.79
CA ARG A 113 15.46 -1.32 10.97
C ARG A 113 15.20 -0.08 11.83
N ARG A 114 14.25 0.80 11.43
CA ARG A 114 13.96 2.01 12.23
C ARG A 114 13.43 1.65 13.62
N ARG A 115 13.74 2.44 14.64
CA ARG A 115 13.10 2.31 15.94
C ARG A 115 11.79 3.13 15.96
N PRO A 116 10.81 2.74 16.78
CA PRO A 116 9.64 3.58 17.05
C PRO A 116 10.11 4.95 17.55
N LYS A 117 9.38 6.00 17.19
CA LYS A 117 9.55 7.32 17.79
C LYS A 117 8.72 7.42 19.06
#